data_AF-A0A2V6TEC1-F1
#
_entry.id   AF-A0A2V6TEC1-F1
#
_cell.length_a   1.000
_cell.length_b   1.000
_cell.length_c   1.000
_cell.angle_alpha   90.00
_cell.angle_beta   90.00
_cell.angle_gamma   90.00
#
_symmetry.space_group_name_H-M   'P 1'
#
loop_
_entity.id
_entity.type
_entity.pdbx_description
1 polymer ?
#
loop_
_entity_poly.entity_id
_entity_poly.type
_entity_poly.pdbx_seq_one_letter_code
_entity_poly.pdbx_strand_id
1 'polypeptide(L)'
;MKGDQFMETRPGSLAERRHFRFHQPHVHLASVFGDTWFGEKAEGFARFFGTPTFLVGQTLVVAIWIAVNVIGWTRFDVYPFILLNLAFSLQAAYAAPLILLAQTRQADRDKALSDADAQHREALAQAATERQELAAKQSAQIFQLLDQNTELTRLTQELSMIIKTLTDEIHSKVVRP
;
A
#
# COMPACT_ATOMS: atom_id res chain seq x y z
N MET A 1 28.86 -3.65 -41.29
CA MET A 1 28.16 -4.42 -40.24
C MET A 1 28.59 -3.89 -38.88
N LYS A 2 27.84 -2.95 -38.32
CA LYS A 2 27.98 -2.53 -36.91
C LYS A 2 26.55 -2.37 -36.42
N GLY A 3 26.10 -3.40 -35.71
CA GLY A 3 24.71 -3.61 -35.34
C GLY A 3 24.20 -2.48 -34.47
N ASP A 4 22.97 -2.11 -34.76
CA ASP A 4 22.20 -1.07 -34.11
C ASP A 4 22.16 -1.26 -32.59
N GLN A 5 22.42 -0.16 -31.91
CA GLN A 5 22.22 0.00 -30.48
C GLN A 5 20.71 -0.05 -30.19
N PHE A 6 20.16 -1.25 -30.07
CA PHE A 6 18.89 -1.46 -29.39
C PHE A 6 19.15 -1.42 -27.88
N MET A 7 19.13 -0.21 -27.34
CA MET A 7 18.91 0.01 -25.92
C MET A 7 17.48 -0.46 -25.61
N GLU A 8 17.38 -1.72 -25.21
CA GLU A 8 16.20 -2.34 -24.60
C GLU A 8 15.87 -1.58 -23.30
N THR A 9 15.12 -0.48 -23.41
CA THR A 9 14.53 0.17 -22.25
C THR A 9 13.47 -0.76 -21.67
N ARG A 10 13.83 -1.49 -20.61
CA ARG A 10 12.93 -2.34 -19.81
C ARG A 10 11.59 -1.62 -19.53
N PRO A 11 10.44 -2.15 -19.97
CA PRO A 11 9.12 -1.54 -19.75
C PRO A 11 8.58 -1.84 -18.34
N GLY A 12 9.33 -1.50 -17.29
CA GLY A 12 8.94 -1.72 -15.89
C GLY A 12 8.79 -0.46 -15.04
N SER A 13 9.44 0.65 -15.39
CA SER A 13 9.67 1.75 -14.45
C SER A 13 8.53 2.78 -14.30
N LEU A 14 7.54 2.78 -15.20
CA LEU A 14 6.46 3.78 -15.23
C LEU A 14 5.13 3.30 -14.59
N ALA A 15 4.92 1.98 -14.51
CA ALA A 15 3.75 1.40 -13.85
C ALA A 15 3.96 1.32 -12.34
N GLU A 16 5.17 0.96 -11.91
CA GLU A 16 5.55 0.82 -10.50
C GLU A 16 5.53 2.17 -9.75
N ARG A 17 5.97 3.25 -10.41
CA ARG A 17 5.88 4.63 -9.88
C ARG A 17 4.44 5.11 -9.66
N ARG A 18 3.45 4.55 -10.37
CA ARG A 18 2.03 4.94 -10.21
C ARG A 18 1.37 4.34 -8.98
N HIS A 19 1.81 3.17 -8.52
CA HIS A 19 1.24 2.53 -7.31
C HIS A 19 1.48 3.37 -6.06
N PHE A 20 2.60 4.09 -5.97
CA PHE A 20 2.88 4.98 -4.85
C PHE A 20 2.25 6.38 -4.98
N ARG A 21 1.48 6.68 -6.04
CA ARG A 21 0.94 8.03 -6.29
C ARG A 21 0.07 8.54 -5.13
N PHE A 22 -0.60 7.65 -4.41
CA PHE A 22 -1.45 8.01 -3.27
C PHE A 22 -0.66 8.11 -1.94
N HIS A 23 0.52 7.48 -1.84
CA HIS A 23 1.42 7.61 -0.69
C HIS A 23 2.44 8.74 -0.86
N GLN A 24 2.72 9.15 -2.10
CA GLN A 24 3.69 10.19 -2.45
C GLN A 24 3.43 11.56 -1.80
N PRO A 25 2.16 12.01 -1.66
CA PRO A 25 1.85 13.25 -0.96
C PRO A 25 2.17 13.21 0.53
N HIS A 26 2.33 12.04 1.15
CA HIS A 26 2.56 11.91 2.60
C HIS A 26 3.97 11.44 2.97
N VAL A 27 4.89 11.36 2.00
CA VAL A 27 6.28 10.93 2.26
C VAL A 27 7.02 11.89 3.20
N HIS A 28 6.62 13.16 3.26
CA HIS A 28 7.18 14.12 4.23
C HIS A 28 6.66 13.92 5.67
N LEU A 29 5.65 13.08 5.89
CA LEU A 29 5.22 12.60 7.20
C LEU A 29 5.93 11.29 7.61
N ALA A 30 6.82 10.76 6.76
CA ALA A 30 7.45 9.46 6.97
C ALA A 30 8.51 9.45 8.09
N SER A 31 9.09 10.59 8.46
CA SER A 31 9.96 10.62 9.64
C SER A 31 9.09 10.55 10.91
N VAL A 32 9.36 9.54 11.75
CA VAL A 32 8.53 9.16 12.90
C VAL A 32 8.37 10.30 13.92
N PHE A 33 9.15 11.37 13.81
CA PHE A 33 9.01 12.56 14.65
C PHE A 33 9.25 13.89 13.90
N GLY A 34 9.27 13.87 12.56
CA GLY A 34 9.58 15.02 11.71
C GLY A 34 11.08 15.29 11.56
N ASP A 35 11.48 16.06 10.55
CA ASP A 35 12.90 16.39 10.27
C ASP A 35 13.42 17.55 11.15
N THR A 36 12.80 17.75 12.31
CA THR A 36 13.19 18.78 13.27
C THR A 36 14.22 18.22 14.26
N TRP A 37 14.97 19.10 14.92
CA TRP A 37 15.86 18.74 16.04
C TRP A 37 15.18 17.83 17.09
N PHE A 38 13.90 18.08 17.37
CA PHE A 38 13.11 17.24 18.26
C PHE A 38 12.85 15.85 17.70
N GLY A 39 12.73 15.73 16.38
CA GLY A 39 12.44 14.47 15.72
C GLY A 39 13.60 13.49 15.74
N GLU A 40 14.81 13.96 15.44
CA GLU A 40 16.02 13.15 15.55
C GLU A 40 16.26 12.68 17.00
N LYS A 41 16.03 13.57 17.97
CA LYS A 41 16.12 13.22 19.40
C LYS A 41 15.06 12.20 19.79
N ALA A 42 13.82 12.39 19.35
CA ALA A 42 12.73 11.48 19.65
C ALA A 42 12.94 10.10 19.00
N GLU A 43 13.55 10.01 17.81
CA GLU A 43 13.93 8.72 17.20
C GLU A 43 15.03 8.03 18.00
N GLY A 44 16.01 8.78 18.52
CA GLY A 44 17.00 8.27 19.47
C GLY A 44 16.36 7.74 20.75
N PHE A 45 15.44 8.50 21.34
CA PHE A 45 14.70 8.08 22.53
C PHE A 45 13.82 6.85 22.25
N ALA A 46 13.11 6.80 21.14
CA ALA A 46 12.25 5.67 20.78
C ALA A 46 13.05 4.37 20.65
N ARG A 47 14.22 4.41 20.00
CA ARG A 47 15.14 3.26 19.92
C ARG A 47 15.67 2.83 21.29
N PHE A 48 15.95 3.80 22.16
CA PHE A 48 16.44 3.54 23.51
C PHE A 48 15.37 2.91 24.43
N PHE A 49 14.17 3.48 24.47
CA PHE A 49 13.05 2.96 25.28
C PHE A 49 12.44 1.67 24.72
N GLY A 50 12.58 1.39 23.41
CA GLY A 50 12.10 0.16 22.79
C GLY A 50 12.94 -1.09 23.10
N THR A 51 14.09 -0.94 23.77
CA THR A 51 15.00 -2.05 24.09
C THR A 51 14.77 -2.52 25.53
N PRO A 52 14.63 -3.84 25.80
CA PRO A 52 14.44 -4.37 27.16
C PRO A 52 15.60 -4.03 28.11
N THR A 53 16.77 -3.71 27.58
CA THR A 53 17.96 -3.26 28.32
C THR A 53 17.71 -1.99 29.13
N PHE A 54 16.85 -1.08 28.67
CA PHE A 54 16.53 0.15 29.41
C PHE A 54 15.85 -0.15 30.76
N LEU A 55 14.84 -1.03 30.75
CA LEU A 55 14.11 -1.43 31.95
C LEU A 55 15.06 -2.10 32.97
N VAL A 56 15.92 -2.99 32.50
CA VAL A 56 16.93 -3.64 33.36
C VAL A 56 17.88 -2.62 33.98
N GLY A 57 18.40 -1.68 33.19
CA GLY A 57 19.27 -0.61 33.68
C GLY A 57 18.59 0.27 34.74
N GLN A 58 17.35 0.69 34.49
CA GLN A 58 16.58 1.49 35.43
C GLN A 58 16.33 0.75 36.76
N THR A 59 15.95 -0.54 36.71
CA THR A 59 15.75 -1.36 37.91
C THR A 59 17.05 -1.52 38.70
N LEU A 60 18.18 -1.72 38.03
CA LEU A 60 19.49 -1.82 38.71
C LEU A 60 19.86 -0.51 39.42
N VAL A 61 19.66 0.64 38.79
CA VAL A 61 19.93 1.95 39.41
C VAL A 61 19.09 2.13 40.68
N VAL A 62 17.79 1.81 40.61
CA VAL A 62 16.89 1.89 41.77
C VAL A 62 17.31 0.90 42.87
N ALA A 63 17.64 -0.34 42.50
CA ALA A 63 18.08 -1.36 43.46
C ALA A 63 19.39 -0.98 44.17
N ILE A 64 20.36 -0.44 43.43
CA ILE A 64 21.63 0.07 43.99
C ILE A 64 21.37 1.25 44.92
N TRP A 65 20.49 2.18 44.54
CA TRP A 65 20.12 3.33 45.38
C TRP A 65 19.53 2.88 46.73
N ILE A 66 18.59 1.93 46.69
CA ILE A 66 17.99 1.35 47.89
C ILE A 66 19.08 0.66 48.73
N ALA A 67 19.93 -0.17 48.11
CA ALA A 67 20.99 -0.89 48.82
C ALA A 67 21.97 0.06 49.53
N VAL A 68 22.44 1.12 48.86
CA VAL A 68 23.38 2.11 49.44
C VAL A 68 22.75 2.84 50.64
N ASN A 69 21.47 3.23 50.56
CA ASN A 69 20.77 3.91 51.66
C ASN A 69 20.46 2.95 52.82
N VAL A 70 20.11 1.69 52.54
CA VAL A 70 19.83 0.67 53.58
C VAL A 70 21.09 0.25 54.33
N ILE A 71 22.24 0.16 53.66
CA ILE A 71 23.54 -0.16 54.29
C ILE A 71 24.02 0.98 55.22
N GLY A 72 23.35 2.14 55.20
CA GLY A 72 23.61 3.24 56.13
C GLY A 72 24.87 4.03 55.81
N TRP A 73 25.42 3.88 54.60
CA TRP A 73 26.60 4.62 54.15
C TRP A 73 26.31 6.13 54.09
N THR A 74 25.09 6.50 53.72
CA THR A 74 24.61 7.89 53.65
C THR A 74 23.16 7.95 54.16
N ARG A 75 22.90 8.79 55.18
CA ARG A 75 21.54 9.06 55.72
C ARG A 75 20.73 10.03 54.85
N PHE A 76 20.96 10.02 53.54
CA PHE A 76 20.37 11.01 52.62
C PHE A 76 18.90 10.69 52.32
N ASP A 77 18.49 9.41 52.30
CA ASP A 77 17.12 8.98 52.02
C ASP A 77 16.71 7.78 52.91
N VAL A 78 16.50 8.03 54.21
CA VAL A 78 16.04 7.02 55.18
C VAL A 78 14.58 6.65 54.89
N TYR A 79 14.19 5.40 55.18
CA TYR A 79 12.80 4.92 55.05
C TYR A 79 11.81 5.97 55.60
N PRO A 80 10.87 6.50 54.77
CA PRO A 80 10.22 5.91 53.59
C PRO A 80 10.67 6.43 52.20
N PHE A 81 11.97 6.71 51.99
CA PHE A 81 12.54 7.09 50.68
C PHE A 81 11.83 8.29 49.99
N ILE A 82 11.74 9.41 50.70
CA ILE A 82 10.98 10.59 50.24
C ILE A 82 11.55 11.18 48.95
N LEU A 83 12.87 11.17 48.77
CA LEU A 83 13.52 11.76 47.60
C LEU A 83 13.29 10.90 46.35
N LEU A 84 13.42 9.58 46.50
CA LEU A 84 13.11 8.64 45.43
C LEU A 84 11.65 8.77 45.00
N ASN A 85 10.72 8.83 45.96
CA ASN A 85 9.30 8.98 45.66
C ASN A 85 9.00 10.33 44.96
N LEU A 86 9.65 11.42 45.40
CA LEU A 86 9.52 12.72 44.77
C LEU A 86 10.04 12.70 43.32
N ALA A 87 11.18 12.05 43.09
CA ALA A 87 11.76 11.91 41.75
C ALA A 87 10.83 11.12 40.81
N PHE A 88 10.27 10.00 41.27
CA PHE A 88 9.29 9.22 40.49
C PHE A 88 8.00 10.00 40.22
N SER A 89 7.52 10.76 41.20
CA SER A 89 6.34 11.61 41.04
C SER A 89 6.57 12.67 39.96
N LEU A 90 7.74 13.33 39.98
CA LEU A 90 8.12 14.29 38.95
C LEU A 90 8.31 13.63 37.58
N GLN A 91 8.93 12.44 37.54
CA GLN A 91 9.11 11.66 36.32
C GLN A 91 7.75 11.36 35.66
N ALA A 92 6.76 10.91 36.44
CA ALA A 92 5.40 10.65 35.94
C ALA A 92 4.71 11.94 35.47
N ALA A 93 4.84 13.04 36.24
CA ALA A 93 4.23 14.32 35.92
C ALA A 93 4.74 14.92 34.60
N TYR A 94 6.02 14.76 34.28
CA TYR A 94 6.59 15.23 33.00
C TYR A 94 6.40 14.22 31.85
N ALA A 95 6.33 12.92 32.16
CA ALA A 95 6.06 11.90 31.14
C ALA A 95 4.66 12.05 30.54
N ALA A 96 3.63 12.30 31.34
CA ALA A 96 2.24 12.41 30.85
C ALA A 96 2.05 13.44 29.71
N PRO A 97 2.49 14.71 29.81
CA PRO A 97 2.36 15.67 28.72
C PRO A 97 3.23 15.34 27.50
N LEU A 98 4.44 14.80 27.71
CA LEU A 98 5.28 14.36 26.60
C LEU A 98 4.65 13.19 25.83
N ILE A 99 4.07 12.23 26.54
CA ILE A 99 3.32 11.12 25.96
C ILE A 99 2.11 11.65 25.20
N LEU A 100 1.38 12.62 25.75
CA LEU A 100 0.24 13.22 25.06
C LEU A 100 0.65 13.93 23.76
N LEU A 101 1.76 14.67 23.76
CA LEU A 101 2.32 15.28 22.55
C LEU A 101 2.77 14.24 21.51
N ALA A 102 3.35 13.14 21.97
CA ALA A 102 3.72 12.03 21.09
C ALA A 102 2.47 11.36 20.50
N GLN A 103 1.43 11.16 21.30
CA GLN A 103 0.17 10.56 20.90
C GLN A 103 -0.61 11.43 19.91
N THR A 104 -0.71 12.75 20.13
CA THR A 104 -1.38 13.65 19.17
C THR A 104 -0.67 13.63 17.82
N ARG A 105 0.67 13.69 17.82
CA ARG A 105 1.47 13.56 16.59
C ARG A 105 1.36 12.18 15.92
N GLN A 106 1.16 11.11 16.68
CA GLN A 106 0.90 9.78 16.13
C GLN A 106 -0.50 9.72 15.52
N ALA A 107 -1.52 10.21 16.22
CA ALA A 107 -2.90 10.22 15.75
C ALA A 107 -3.09 11.04 14.45
N ASP A 108 -2.44 12.21 14.34
CA ASP A 108 -2.49 13.02 13.11
C ASP A 108 -1.91 12.26 11.91
N ARG A 109 -0.86 11.46 12.13
CA ARG A 109 -0.24 10.62 11.09
C ARG A 109 -1.09 9.42 10.73
N ASP A 110 -1.61 8.70 11.73
CA ASP A 110 -2.48 7.55 11.51
C ASP A 110 -3.73 7.96 10.73
N LYS A 111 -4.27 9.16 11.02
CA LYS A 111 -5.36 9.75 10.25
C LYS A 111 -4.97 10.02 8.79
N ALA A 112 -3.83 10.69 8.56
CA ALA A 112 -3.37 10.98 7.20
C ALA A 112 -3.12 9.70 6.39
N LEU A 113 -2.55 8.66 7.01
CA LEU A 113 -2.33 7.36 6.38
C LEU A 113 -3.67 6.66 6.07
N SER A 114 -4.62 6.71 6.99
CA SER A 114 -5.97 6.16 6.81
C SER A 114 -6.71 6.85 5.66
N ASP A 115 -6.62 8.18 5.56
CA ASP A 115 -7.27 8.96 4.50
C ASP A 115 -6.68 8.61 3.12
N ALA A 116 -5.35 8.47 3.02
CA ALA A 116 -4.68 8.07 1.79
C ALA A 116 -5.06 6.64 1.36
N ASP A 117 -5.14 5.71 2.31
CA ASP A 117 -5.58 4.33 2.05
C ASP A 117 -7.05 4.28 1.61
N ALA A 118 -7.94 5.07 2.22
CA ALA A 118 -9.33 5.18 1.81
C ALA A 118 -9.45 5.67 0.36
N GLN A 119 -8.74 6.75 0.00
CA GLN A 119 -8.71 7.26 -1.38
C GLN A 119 -8.15 6.22 -2.37
N HIS A 120 -7.12 5.48 -1.97
CA HIS A 120 -6.55 4.42 -2.80
C HIS A 120 -7.58 3.32 -3.09
N ARG A 121 -8.31 2.87 -2.05
CA ARG A 121 -9.36 1.86 -2.19
C ARG A 121 -10.50 2.34 -3.09
N GLU A 122 -10.94 3.59 -2.94
CA GLU A 122 -11.97 4.17 -3.81
C GLU A 122 -11.52 4.22 -5.27
N ALA A 123 -10.28 4.64 -5.54
CA ALA A 123 -9.73 4.67 -6.89
C ALA A 123 -9.63 3.26 -7.51
N LEU A 124 -9.26 2.25 -6.71
CA LEU A 124 -9.24 0.85 -7.15
C LEU A 124 -10.66 0.34 -7.45
N ALA A 125 -11.65 0.68 -6.62
CA ALA A 125 -13.04 0.30 -6.83
C ALA A 125 -13.60 0.91 -8.13
N GLN A 126 -13.34 2.19 -8.39
CA GLN A 126 -13.74 2.86 -9.63
C GLN A 126 -13.10 2.19 -10.86
N ALA A 127 -11.79 1.94 -10.81
CA ALA A 127 -11.09 1.27 -11.91
C ALA A 127 -11.59 -0.18 -12.14
N ALA A 128 -12.03 -0.88 -11.08
CA ALA A 128 -12.63 -2.20 -11.21
C ALA A 128 -13.99 -2.15 -11.93
N THR A 129 -14.84 -1.17 -11.57
CA THR A 129 -16.13 -0.95 -12.24
C THR A 129 -15.95 -0.60 -13.71
N GLU A 130 -15.03 0.32 -14.04
CA GLU A 130 -14.72 0.69 -15.43
C GLU A 130 -14.24 -0.53 -16.24
N ARG A 131 -13.37 -1.36 -15.66
CA ARG A 131 -12.91 -2.61 -16.31
C ARG A 131 -14.06 -3.57 -16.56
N GLN A 132 -15.01 -3.67 -15.63
CA GLN A 132 -16.18 -4.53 -15.79
C GLN A 132 -17.10 -4.04 -16.90
N GLU A 133 -17.34 -2.72 -16.98
CA GLU A 133 -18.13 -2.14 -18.07
C GLU A 133 -17.46 -2.32 -19.44
N LEU A 134 -16.15 -2.12 -19.52
CA LEU A 134 -15.38 -2.35 -20.74
C LEU A 134 -15.44 -3.83 -21.15
N ALA A 135 -15.28 -4.76 -20.20
CA ALA A 135 -15.41 -6.19 -20.46
C ALA A 135 -16.82 -6.56 -20.95
N ALA A 136 -17.87 -5.95 -20.40
CA ALA A 136 -19.24 -6.14 -20.87
C ALA A 136 -19.44 -5.65 -22.32
N LYS A 137 -18.91 -4.46 -22.65
CA LYS A 137 -18.93 -3.91 -24.03
C LYS A 137 -18.15 -4.80 -24.99
N GLN A 138 -16.98 -5.28 -24.59
CA GLN A 138 -16.17 -6.21 -25.39
C GLN A 138 -16.92 -7.52 -25.65
N SER A 139 -17.57 -8.09 -24.63
CA SER A 139 -18.40 -9.29 -24.78
C SER A 139 -19.54 -9.07 -25.80
N ALA A 140 -20.24 -7.93 -25.71
CA ALA A 140 -21.30 -7.59 -26.67
C ALA A 140 -20.77 -7.46 -28.11
N GLN A 141 -19.59 -6.86 -28.31
CA GLN A 141 -18.96 -6.79 -29.64
C GLN A 141 -18.58 -8.17 -30.17
N ILE A 142 -18.06 -9.06 -29.32
CA ILE A 142 -17.75 -10.44 -29.71
C ILE A 142 -19.02 -11.15 -30.19
N PHE A 143 -20.14 -10.99 -29.48
CA PHE A 143 -21.42 -11.55 -29.91
C PHE A 143 -21.88 -10.99 -31.26
N GLN A 144 -21.74 -9.68 -31.51
CA GLN A 144 -22.07 -9.09 -32.82
C GLN A 144 -21.18 -9.63 -33.95
N LEU A 145 -19.87 -9.78 -33.72
CA LEU A 145 -18.96 -10.35 -34.71
C LEU A 145 -19.26 -11.83 -35.00
N LEU A 146 -19.68 -12.59 -33.99
CA LEU A 146 -20.11 -13.98 -34.17
C LEU A 146 -21.39 -14.08 -35.01
N ASP A 147 -22.34 -13.19 -34.79
CA ASP A 147 -23.60 -13.13 -35.56
C ASP A 147 -23.32 -12.80 -37.03
N GLN A 148 -22.50 -11.78 -37.29
CA GLN A 148 -22.06 -11.44 -38.65
C GLN A 148 -21.34 -12.59 -39.36
N ASN A 149 -20.46 -13.30 -38.67
CA ASN A 149 -19.79 -14.48 -39.24
C ASN A 149 -20.80 -15.60 -39.59
N THR A 150 -21.79 -15.81 -38.72
CA THR A 150 -22.85 -16.81 -38.95
C THR A 150 -23.69 -16.43 -40.18
N GLU A 151 -24.00 -15.15 -40.36
CA GLU A 151 -24.75 -14.65 -41.50
C GLU A 151 -23.96 -14.74 -42.81
N LEU A 152 -22.68 -14.34 -42.81
CA LEU A 152 -21.79 -14.56 -43.96
C LEU A 152 -21.69 -16.06 -44.32
N THR A 153 -21.65 -16.94 -43.32
CA THR A 153 -21.65 -18.39 -43.55
C THR A 153 -22.98 -18.86 -44.17
N ARG A 154 -24.11 -18.29 -43.78
CA ARG A 154 -25.41 -18.56 -44.41
C ARG A 154 -25.46 -18.09 -45.86
N LEU A 155 -25.04 -16.85 -46.12
CA LEU A 155 -25.02 -16.28 -47.47
C LEU A 155 -24.11 -17.08 -48.41
N THR A 156 -22.95 -17.51 -47.92
CA THR A 156 -22.04 -18.37 -48.71
C THR A 156 -22.66 -19.74 -49.01
N GLN A 157 -23.37 -20.36 -48.05
CA GLN A 157 -24.11 -21.59 -48.29
C GLN A 157 -25.24 -21.40 -49.31
N GLU A 158 -25.99 -20.31 -49.22
CA GLU A 158 -27.08 -19.99 -50.13
C GLU A 158 -26.57 -19.79 -51.57
N LEU A 159 -25.52 -18.96 -51.75
CA LEU A 159 -24.87 -18.76 -53.04
C LEU A 159 -24.36 -20.07 -53.63
N SER A 160 -23.76 -20.93 -52.81
CA SER A 160 -23.30 -22.25 -53.25
C SER A 160 -24.47 -23.13 -53.73
N MET A 161 -25.62 -23.07 -53.06
CA MET A 161 -26.81 -23.82 -53.43
C MET A 161 -27.41 -23.32 -54.76
N ILE A 162 -27.45 -22.00 -54.95
CA ILE A 162 -27.87 -21.36 -56.19
C ILE A 162 -26.94 -21.75 -57.35
N ILE A 163 -25.61 -21.66 -57.17
CA ILE A 163 -24.63 -22.05 -58.18
C ILE A 163 -24.81 -23.52 -58.56
N LYS A 164 -24.98 -24.40 -57.57
CA LYS A 164 -25.21 -25.83 -57.83
C LYS A 164 -26.48 -26.03 -58.68
N THR A 165 -27.56 -25.34 -58.35
CA THR A 165 -28.84 -25.46 -59.04
C THR A 165 -28.76 -24.95 -60.48
N LEU A 166 -28.15 -23.77 -60.69
CA LEU A 166 -27.91 -23.22 -62.03
C LEU A 166 -26.99 -24.12 -62.86
N THR A 167 -25.96 -24.71 -62.24
CA THR A 167 -25.06 -25.65 -62.91
C THR A 167 -25.79 -26.93 -63.32
N ASP A 168 -26.62 -27.49 -62.43
CA ASP A 168 -27.43 -28.67 -62.71
C ASP A 168 -28.46 -28.39 -63.84
N GLU A 169 -29.06 -27.19 -63.86
CA GLU A 169 -30.01 -26.79 -64.90
C GLU A 169 -29.33 -26.65 -66.28
N ILE A 170 -28.17 -25.98 -66.34
CA ILE A 170 -27.35 -25.87 -67.56
C ILE A 170 -26.93 -27.26 -68.04
N HIS A 171 -26.45 -28.12 -67.15
CA HIS A 171 -26.06 -29.49 -67.50
C HIS A 171 -27.25 -30.27 -68.07
N SER A 172 -28.44 -30.14 -67.48
CA SER A 172 -29.66 -30.81 -67.99
C SER A 172 -30.08 -30.31 -69.38
N LYS A 173 -29.91 -29.01 -69.68
CA LYS A 173 -30.25 -28.44 -70.99
C LYS A 173 -29.21 -28.75 -72.07
N VAL A 174 -27.94 -28.92 -71.69
CA VAL A 174 -26.85 -29.25 -72.62
C VAL A 174 -26.78 -30.75 -72.91
N VAL A 175 -27.22 -31.62 -71.99
CA VAL A 175 -27.16 -33.08 -72.13
C VAL A 175 -28.42 -33.71 -72.75
N ARG A 176 -29.48 -32.93 -73.03
CA ARG A 176 -30.58 -33.41 -73.89
C ARG A 176 -30.23 -33.19 -75.37
N PRO A 177 -30.03 -34.27 -76.18
CA PRO A 177 -29.86 -34.16 -77.62
C PRO A 177 -31.14 -33.74 -78.33
#